data_AF-A0A346NNC3-F1
#
_entry.id   AF-A0A346NNC3-F1
#
_cell.length_a   1.000
_cell.length_b   1.000
_cell.length_c   1.000
_cell.angle_alpha   90.00
_cell.angle_beta   90.00
_cell.angle_gamma   90.00
#
_symmetry.space_group_name_H-M   'P 1'
#
loop_
_entity.id
_entity.type
_entity.pdbx_description
1 polymer ?
#
loop_
_entity_poly.entity_id
_entity_poly.type
_entity_poly.pdbx_seq_one_letter_code
_entity_poly.pdbx_strand_id
1 'polypeptide(L)'
;MESIQIKITESILKKVDPSINRISDTVISGFHVRLGKTDKQRNRTTKFYLYYRIGGRTGTSGNYLIGSHGSIDVKTARSEAKQLFGQVARGIDINHAKRKTRQATIDEKSAPVLNSLLDDFESHAEQQRK
;
A
#
# COMPACT_ATOMS: atom_id res chain seq x y z
N MET A 1 -13.52 15.68 11.33
CA MET A 1 -12.37 14.76 11.13
C MET A 1 -11.12 15.60 11.27
N GLU A 2 -10.40 15.43 12.37
CA GLU A 2 -9.29 16.33 12.71
C GLU A 2 -7.96 15.79 12.19
N SER A 3 -7.13 16.71 11.69
CA SER A 3 -5.80 16.39 11.18
C SER A 3 -4.75 17.31 11.77
N ILE A 4 -3.58 16.78 12.04
CA ILE A 4 -2.43 17.56 12.52
C ILE A 4 -1.23 17.40 11.59
N GLN A 5 -0.30 18.35 11.67
CA GLN A 5 0.98 18.31 10.96
C GLN A 5 2.11 18.30 11.99
N ILE A 6 2.87 17.21 12.02
CA ILE A 6 4.01 17.06 12.94
C ILE A 6 4.95 15.97 12.39
N LYS A 7 6.24 16.03 12.75
CA LYS A 7 7.17 14.93 12.46
C LYS A 7 6.67 13.64 13.14
N ILE A 8 6.36 12.65 12.32
CA ILE A 8 5.83 11.37 12.77
C ILE A 8 6.95 10.59 13.46
N THR A 9 6.72 10.25 14.72
CA THR A 9 7.57 9.43 15.57
C THR A 9 6.71 8.44 16.36
N GLU A 10 7.31 7.37 16.88
CA GLU A 10 6.61 6.40 17.74
C GLU A 10 5.95 7.06 18.95
N SER A 11 6.62 8.04 19.56
CA SER A 11 6.11 8.75 20.72
C SER A 11 4.83 9.54 20.41
N ILE A 12 4.76 10.16 19.23
CA ILE A 12 3.59 10.90 18.77
C ILE A 12 2.43 9.95 18.50
N LEU A 13 2.68 8.81 17.84
CA LEU A 13 1.61 7.83 17.57
C LEU A 13 0.98 7.26 18.84
N LYS A 14 1.75 7.12 19.93
CA LYS A 14 1.25 6.63 21.23
C LYS A 14 0.42 7.67 21.99
N LYS A 15 0.68 8.97 21.78
CA LYS A 15 0.08 10.08 22.54
C LYS A 15 -1.00 10.84 21.77
N VAL A 16 -1.30 10.42 20.54
CA VAL A 16 -2.27 11.12 19.69
C VAL A 16 -3.68 11.05 20.27
N ASP A 17 -4.41 12.16 20.20
CA ASP A 17 -5.81 12.20 20.59
C ASP A 17 -6.67 11.26 19.71
N PRO A 18 -7.63 10.52 20.29
CA PRO A 18 -8.61 9.73 19.54
C PRO A 18 -9.37 10.50 18.44
N SER A 19 -9.60 11.81 18.58
CA SER A 19 -10.29 12.67 17.61
C SER A 19 -9.51 12.82 16.29
N ILE A 20 -8.17 12.79 16.37
CA ILE A 20 -7.29 12.92 15.21
C ILE A 20 -7.34 11.65 14.40
N ASN A 21 -7.65 11.78 13.11
CA ASN A 21 -7.67 10.64 12.19
C ASN A 21 -6.55 10.68 11.15
N ARG A 22 -5.80 11.79 11.08
CA ARG A 22 -4.68 11.95 10.15
C ARG A 22 -3.56 12.76 10.77
N ILE A 23 -2.35 12.25 10.62
CA ILE A 23 -1.11 12.97 10.94
C ILE A 23 -0.30 13.09 9.66
N SER A 24 -0.04 14.30 9.19
CA SER A 24 0.84 14.52 8.04
C SER A 24 2.26 14.82 8.53
N ASP A 25 3.25 14.18 7.91
CA ASP A 25 4.66 14.37 8.28
C ASP A 25 5.16 15.71 7.75
N THR A 26 5.89 16.44 8.59
CA THR A 26 6.47 17.74 8.22
C THR A 26 7.84 17.63 7.53
N VAL A 27 8.47 16.44 7.54
CA VAL A 27 9.83 16.25 7.00
C VAL A 27 9.80 15.54 5.64
N ILE A 28 8.91 14.57 5.45
CA ILE A 28 8.75 13.85 4.19
C ILE A 28 7.42 14.27 3.56
N SER A 29 7.48 15.08 2.51
CA SER A 29 6.29 15.55 1.82
C SER A 29 5.42 14.39 1.32
N GLY A 30 4.11 14.50 1.53
CA GLY A 30 3.13 13.47 1.15
C GLY A 30 3.08 12.27 2.09
N PHE A 31 4.09 12.04 2.94
CA PHE A 31 4.04 10.96 3.93
C PHE A 31 3.07 11.34 5.05
N HIS A 32 2.13 10.44 5.32
CA HIS A 32 1.11 10.66 6.35
C HIS A 32 0.63 9.34 6.93
N VAL A 33 0.05 9.44 8.11
CA VAL A 33 -0.57 8.32 8.83
C VAL A 33 -2.07 8.54 8.85
N ARG A 34 -2.82 7.49 8.54
CA ARG A 34 -4.27 7.42 8.74
C ARG A 34 -4.56 6.56 9.96
N LEU A 35 -5.40 7.07 10.83
CA LEU A 35 -5.74 6.46 12.11
C LEU A 35 -7.22 6.12 12.09
N GLY A 36 -7.53 4.86 12.37
CA GLY A 36 -8.89 4.35 12.46
C GLY A 36 -9.58 4.77 13.76
N LYS A 37 -10.81 4.27 13.94
CA LYS A 37 -11.54 4.44 15.20
C LYS A 37 -10.81 3.71 16.33
N THR A 38 -10.84 4.33 17.50
CA THR A 38 -10.34 3.75 18.74
C THR A 38 -11.32 2.70 19.26
N ASP A 39 -10.80 1.55 19.68
CA ASP A 39 -11.57 0.48 20.31
C ASP A 39 -11.78 0.72 21.82
N LYS A 40 -12.44 -0.23 22.50
CA LYS A 40 -12.69 -0.17 23.95
C LYS A 40 -11.38 -0.21 24.77
N GLN A 41 -10.32 -0.77 24.21
CA GLN A 41 -8.99 -0.94 24.81
C GLN A 41 -8.04 0.21 24.47
N ARG A 42 -8.55 1.28 23.84
CA ARG A 42 -7.79 2.44 23.37
C ARG A 42 -6.75 2.15 22.28
N ASN A 43 -6.82 0.99 21.63
CA ASN A 43 -6.03 0.69 20.45
C ASN A 43 -6.76 1.17 19.20
N ARG A 44 -6.00 1.42 18.13
CA ARG A 44 -6.58 1.77 16.84
C ARG A 44 -5.69 1.36 15.68
N THR A 45 -6.33 1.04 14.56
CA THR A 45 -5.61 0.74 13.32
C THR A 45 -4.86 1.97 12.83
N THR A 46 -3.60 1.78 12.50
CA THR A 46 -2.71 2.87 12.10
C THR A 46 -2.00 2.45 10.82
N LYS A 47 -2.16 3.22 9.74
CA LYS A 47 -1.65 2.89 8.42
C LYS A 47 -0.82 4.03 7.85
N PHE A 48 0.37 3.69 7.36
CA PHE A 48 1.32 4.60 6.73
C PHE A 48 1.03 4.71 5.24
N TYR A 49 0.92 5.94 4.74
CA TYR A 49 0.66 6.24 3.35
C TYR A 49 1.65 7.27 2.81
N LEU A 50 1.95 7.16 1.52
CA LEU A 50 2.60 8.21 0.73
C LEU A 50 1.60 8.74 -0.29
N TYR A 51 1.20 10.00 -0.13
CA TYR A 51 0.56 10.74 -1.21
C TYR A 51 1.63 11.21 -2.20
N TYR A 52 1.39 11.00 -3.49
CA TYR A 52 2.32 11.41 -4.53
C TYR A 52 1.57 11.89 -5.77
N ARG A 53 2.30 12.62 -6.62
CA ARG A 53 1.82 13.16 -7.89
C ARG A 53 2.93 13.10 -8.91
N ILE A 54 2.60 12.68 -10.13
CA ILE A 54 3.50 12.58 -11.28
C ILE A 54 2.93 13.44 -12.39
N GLY A 55 3.76 14.25 -13.07
CA GLY A 55 3.33 15.04 -14.23
C GLY A 55 2.68 16.41 -13.91
N GLY A 56 3.05 17.05 -12.79
CA GLY A 56 2.59 18.42 -12.50
C GLY A 56 1.07 18.54 -12.35
N ARG A 57 0.47 19.73 -12.51
CA ARG A 57 -0.94 20.06 -12.15
C ARG A 57 -2.04 19.28 -12.89
N THR A 58 -1.75 18.70 -14.04
CA THR A 58 -2.69 17.84 -14.80
C THR A 58 -2.34 16.35 -14.71
N GLY A 59 -1.20 16.03 -14.12
CA GLY A 59 -0.75 14.65 -13.98
C GLY A 59 -1.50 13.80 -12.94
N THR A 60 -1.12 12.53 -12.86
CA THR A 60 -1.76 11.52 -12.01
C THR A 60 -1.33 11.69 -10.57
N SER A 61 -2.28 11.55 -9.64
CA SER A 61 -2.00 11.53 -8.20
C SER A 61 -2.59 10.30 -7.54
N GLY A 62 -2.01 9.89 -6.41
CA GLY A 62 -2.45 8.69 -5.72
C GLY A 62 -1.98 8.63 -4.27
N ASN A 63 -2.59 7.73 -3.53
CA ASN A 63 -2.10 7.33 -2.20
C ASN A 63 -1.55 5.91 -2.31
N TYR A 64 -0.30 5.73 -1.90
CA TYR A 64 0.34 4.43 -1.81
C TYR A 64 0.33 3.97 -0.35
N LEU A 65 -0.26 2.79 -0.08
CA LEU A 65 -0.16 2.15 1.24
C LEU A 65 1.23 1.54 1.40
N ILE A 66 2.00 2.09 2.33
CA ILE A 66 3.32 1.59 2.73
C ILE A 66 3.13 0.37 3.63
N GLY A 67 2.39 0.52 4.72
CA GLY A 67 2.10 -0.60 5.63
C GLY A 67 1.28 -0.19 6.84
N SER A 68 1.00 -1.17 7.69
CA SER A 68 0.30 -0.96 8.96
C SER A 68 1.31 -0.88 10.11
N HIS A 69 1.06 0.00 11.07
CA HIS A 69 1.78 0.01 12.34
C HIS A 69 1.54 -1.31 13.08
N GLY A 70 2.61 -1.89 13.62
CA GLY A 70 2.64 -3.25 14.15
C GLY A 70 3.22 -4.27 13.16
N SER A 71 2.99 -4.09 11.85
CA SER A 71 3.72 -4.86 10.82
C SER A 71 5.05 -4.21 10.46
N ILE A 72 5.08 -2.87 10.45
CA ILE A 72 6.29 -2.06 10.28
C ILE A 72 6.34 -0.97 11.35
N ASP A 73 7.54 -0.59 11.76
CA ASP A 73 7.76 0.54 12.66
C ASP A 73 7.80 1.87 11.89
N VAL A 74 7.70 2.99 12.61
CA VAL A 74 7.72 4.34 12.01
C VAL A 74 9.04 4.60 11.27
N LYS A 75 10.17 4.09 11.79
CA LYS A 75 11.48 4.29 11.17
C LYS A 75 11.54 3.64 9.79
N THR A 76 11.11 2.39 9.68
CA THR A 76 11.04 1.64 8.44
C THR A 76 10.06 2.28 7.47
N ALA A 77 8.85 2.64 7.94
CA ALA A 77 7.85 3.32 7.11
C ALA A 77 8.37 4.64 6.51
N ARG A 78 9.12 5.42 7.29
CA ARG A 78 9.77 6.66 6.81
C ARG A 78 10.87 6.38 5.80
N SER A 79 11.68 5.35 6.03
CA SER A 79 12.75 4.95 5.10
C SER A 79 12.16 4.54 3.75
N GLU A 80 11.12 3.70 3.78
CA GLU A 80 10.41 3.26 2.58
C GLU A 80 9.73 4.44 1.86
N ALA A 81 9.11 5.35 2.61
CA ALA A 81 8.54 6.57 2.03
C ALA A 81 9.58 7.40 1.26
N LYS A 82 10.81 7.54 1.79
CA LYS A 82 11.90 8.23 1.07
C LYS A 82 12.30 7.51 -0.21
N GLN A 83 12.41 6.18 -0.17
CA GLN A 83 12.76 5.38 -1.35
C GLN A 83 11.68 5.49 -2.43
N LEU A 84 10.40 5.37 -2.05
CA LEU A 84 9.26 5.53 -2.96
C LEU A 84 9.21 6.94 -3.54
N PHE A 85 9.49 7.96 -2.74
CA PHE A 85 9.57 9.34 -3.23
C PHE A 85 10.66 9.49 -4.30
N GLY A 86 11.82 8.85 -4.13
CA GLY A 86 12.87 8.81 -5.15
C GLY A 86 12.45 8.09 -6.44
N GLN A 87 11.56 7.09 -6.36
CA GLN A 87 10.97 6.47 -7.56
C GLN A 87 10.00 7.41 -8.27
N VAL A 88 9.13 8.07 -7.51
CA VAL A 88 8.19 9.07 -8.05
C VAL A 88 8.93 10.23 -8.71
N ALA A 89 10.02 10.70 -8.11
CA ALA A 89 10.87 11.76 -8.67
C ALA A 89 11.48 11.36 -10.03
N ARG A 90 11.69 10.05 -10.26
CA ARG A 90 12.10 9.49 -11.56
C ARG A 90 10.95 9.23 -12.53
N GLY A 91 9.73 9.67 -12.20
CA GLY A 91 8.54 9.50 -13.03
C GLY A 91 7.87 8.13 -12.93
N ILE A 92 8.26 7.29 -11.96
CA ILE A 92 7.69 5.94 -11.81
C ILE A 92 6.36 6.03 -11.07
N ASP A 93 5.28 5.54 -11.69
CA ASP A 93 4.00 5.32 -10.99
C ASP A 93 4.09 4.08 -10.09
N ILE A 94 4.38 4.32 -8.80
CA ILE A 94 4.56 3.28 -7.79
C ILE A 94 3.32 2.41 -7.55
N ASN A 95 2.10 2.95 -7.70
CA ASN A 95 0.89 2.13 -7.59
C ASN A 95 0.72 1.23 -8.81
N HIS A 96 1.01 1.74 -10.02
CA HIS A 96 1.00 0.92 -11.22
C HIS A 96 2.05 -0.20 -11.13
N ALA A 97 3.27 0.12 -10.72
CA ALA A 97 4.34 -0.86 -10.50
C ALA A 97 3.92 -1.96 -9.49
N LYS A 98 3.30 -1.58 -8.37
CA LYS A 98 2.79 -2.53 -7.37
C LYS A 98 1.71 -3.44 -7.94
N ARG A 99 0.76 -2.90 -8.71
CA ARG A 99 -0.30 -3.70 -9.36
C ARG A 99 0.29 -4.70 -10.36
N LYS A 100 1.22 -4.25 -11.20
CA LYS A 100 1.90 -5.11 -12.18
C LYS A 100 2.63 -6.26 -11.51
N THR A 101 3.36 -5.97 -10.43
CA THR A 101 4.07 -7.01 -9.65
C THR A 101 3.08 -8.01 -9.05
N ARG A 102 1.98 -7.54 -8.46
CA ARG A 102 0.93 -8.42 -7.92
C ARG A 102 0.31 -9.30 -8.98
N GLN A 103 0.03 -8.76 -10.17
CA GLN A 103 -0.56 -9.53 -11.27
C GLN A 103 0.40 -10.62 -11.75
N ALA A 104 1.69 -10.29 -11.96
CA ALA A 104 2.69 -11.27 -12.35
C ALA A 104 2.78 -12.44 -11.34
N THR A 105 2.76 -12.15 -10.03
CA THR A 105 2.75 -13.21 -9.00
C THR A 105 1.47 -14.05 -9.03
N ILE A 106 0.32 -13.47 -9.40
CA ILE A 106 -0.92 -14.23 -9.56
C ILE A 106 -0.81 -15.14 -10.78
N ASP A 107 -0.37 -14.60 -11.92
CA ASP A 107 -0.23 -15.32 -13.19
C ASP A 107 0.71 -16.53 -13.02
N GLU A 108 1.88 -16.32 -12.40
CA GLU A 108 2.85 -17.37 -12.07
C GLU A 108 2.24 -18.49 -11.22
N LYS A 109 1.38 -18.15 -10.24
CA LYS A 109 0.73 -19.13 -9.37
C LYS A 109 -0.43 -19.85 -10.05
N SER A 110 -1.16 -19.18 -10.96
CA SER A 110 -2.30 -19.77 -11.66
C SER A 110 -1.90 -20.62 -12.87
N ALA A 111 -0.73 -20.38 -13.47
CA ALA A 111 -0.24 -21.12 -14.63
C ALA A 111 -0.29 -22.66 -14.47
N PRO A 112 0.22 -23.27 -13.38
CA PRO A 112 0.18 -24.73 -13.24
C PRO A 112 -1.25 -25.28 -13.13
N VAL A 113 -2.16 -24.56 -12.48
CA VAL A 113 -3.58 -24.96 -12.33
C VAL A 113 -4.31 -24.86 -13.67
N LEU A 114 -4.04 -23.81 -14.44
CA LEU A 114 -4.63 -23.65 -15.77
C LEU A 114 -4.17 -24.76 -16.70
N ASN A 115 -2.88 -25.11 -16.67
CA ASN A 115 -2.33 -26.19 -17.48
C ASN A 115 -2.98 -27.53 -17.12
N SER A 116 -3.09 -27.88 -15.83
CA SER A 116 -3.76 -29.13 -15.44
C SER A 116 -5.23 -29.16 -15.86
N LEU A 117 -5.95 -28.04 -15.79
CA LEU A 117 -7.33 -27.97 -16.25
C LEU A 117 -7.47 -28.11 -17.77
N LEU A 118 -6.49 -27.62 -18.54
CA LEU A 118 -6.44 -27.80 -19.99
C LEU A 118 -6.19 -29.27 -20.33
N ASP A 119 -5.24 -29.91 -19.67
CA ASP A 119 -4.93 -31.34 -19.86
C ASP A 119 -6.16 -32.22 -19.56
N ASP A 120 -6.88 -31.92 -18.47
CA ASP A 120 -8.12 -32.61 -18.09
C ASP A 120 -9.23 -32.38 -19.12
N PHE A 121 -9.37 -31.14 -19.62
CA PHE A 121 -10.37 -30.81 -20.63
C PHE A 121 -10.10 -31.51 -21.95
N GLU A 122 -8.86 -31.52 -22.41
CA GLU A 122 -8.44 -32.22 -23.64
C GLU A 122 -8.71 -33.73 -23.51
N SER A 123 -8.32 -34.33 -22.39
CA SER A 123 -8.58 -35.74 -22.10
C SER A 123 -10.08 -36.07 -22.13
N HIS A 124 -10.92 -35.21 -21.55
CA HIS A 124 -12.37 -35.39 -21.57
C HIS A 124 -12.96 -35.21 -22.99
N ALA A 125 -12.50 -34.21 -23.74
CA ALA A 125 -12.94 -33.96 -25.10
C ALA A 125 -12.57 -35.11 -26.06
N GLU A 126 -11.42 -35.76 -25.86
CA GLU A 126 -11.02 -36.95 -26.60
C GLU A 126 -11.91 -38.16 -26.29
N GLN A 127 -12.31 -38.35 -25.03
CA GLN A 127 -13.24 -39.41 -24.63
C GLN A 127 -14.63 -39.25 -25.23
N GLN A 128 -15.12 -38.02 -25.35
CA GLN A 128 -16.44 -37.70 -25.94
C GLN A 128 -16.48 -37.83 -27.47
N ARG A 129 -15.32 -37.89 -28.15
CA ARG A 129 -15.22 -38.02 -29.61
C ARG A 129 -15.21 -39.48 -30.10
N LYS A 130 -15.07 -40.46 -29.21
CA LYS A 130 -15.14 -41.90 -29.51
C LYS A 130 -16.55 -42.42 -29.31
#